data_AF-A0A8X6UUC3-F1
#
_entry.id   AF-A0A8X6UUC3-F1
#
_cell.length_a   1.000
_cell.length_b   1.000
_cell.length_c   1.000
_cell.angle_alpha   90.00
_cell.angle_beta   90.00
_cell.angle_gamma   90.00
#
_symmetry.space_group_name_H-M   'P 1'
#
loop_
_entity.id
_entity.type
_entity.pdbx_description
1 polymer ?
#
loop_
_entity_poly.entity_id
_entity_poly.type
_entity_poly.pdbx_seq_one_letter_code
_entity_poly.pdbx_strand_id
1 'polypeptide(L)' 'DEAHFWLNGYVNKQNFRIWSEANPQVYVETPLHPEKLTVWCALWAGGILLQKR' A
#
# COMPACT_ATOMS: atom_id res chain seq x y z
N ASP A 1 -6.33 -4.07 -15.28
CA ASP A 1 -6.50 -3.81 -13.84
C ASP A 1 -5.42 -2.83 -13.38
N GLU A 2 -5.70 -1.97 -12.41
CA GLU A 2 -4.74 -0.97 -11.89
C GLU A 2 -4.30 -1.37 -10.48
N ALA A 3 -2.99 -1.49 -10.28
CA ALA A 3 -2.41 -1.83 -8.98
C ALA A 3 -1.44 -0.75 -8.53
N HIS A 4 -1.49 -0.40 -7.25
CA HIS A 4 -0.58 0.55 -6.62
C HIS A 4 0.33 -0.17 -5.64
N PHE A 5 1.63 -0.03 -5.86
CA PHE A 5 2.67 -0.51 -4.95
C PHE A 5 3.34 0.67 -4.27
N TRP A 6 3.66 0.52 -3.00
CA TRP A 6 4.34 1.56 -2.24
C TRP A 6 5.81 1.18 -2.10
N LEU A 7 6.71 2.05 -2.55
CA LEU A 7 8.15 1.75 -2.60
C LEU A 7 8.82 1.86 -1.22
N ASN A 8 8.23 2.62 -0.30
CA ASN A 8 8.81 2.90 1.01
C ASN A 8 8.40 1.89 2.10
N GLY A 9 8.00 0.67 1.73
CA GLY A 9 7.45 -0.31 2.68
C GLY A 9 6.14 0.11 3.35
N TYR A 10 5.51 1.19 2.85
CA TYR A 10 4.24 1.69 3.34
C TYR A 10 3.14 0.69 3.00
N VAL A 11 2.64 0.00 4.01
CA VAL A 11 1.48 -0.87 3.88
C VAL A 11 0.25 -0.04 4.21
N ASN A 12 -0.65 0.13 3.24
CA ASN A 12 -1.96 0.72 3.50
C ASN A 12 -2.77 -0.22 4.38
N LYS A 13 -2.57 -0.14 5.70
CA LYS A 13 -3.31 -0.90 6.70
C LYS A 13 -4.64 -0.19 6.92
N GLN A 14 -5.66 -0.64 6.20
CA GLN A 14 -7.01 -0.09 6.25
C GLN A 14 -7.65 -0.17 7.65
N ASN A 15 -7.12 -1.04 8.53
CA ASN A 15 -7.52 -1.17 9.93
C ASN A 15 -6.31 -1.07 10.87
N PHE A 16 -5.94 0.15 11.29
CA PHE A 16 -5.06 0.32 12.45
C PHE A 16 -5.88 0.14 13.72
N ARG A 17 -5.97 -1.09 14.24
CA ARG A 17 -6.63 -1.37 15.52
C ARG A 17 -5.58 -1.54 16.61
N ILE A 18 -5.46 -0.53 17.47
CA ILE A 18 -4.58 -0.54 18.64
C ILE A 18 -5.43 -0.89 19.85
N TRP A 19 -5.08 -1.95 20.57
CA TRP A 19 -5.71 -2.34 21.83
C TRP A 19 -4.79 -1.93 22.98
N SER A 20 -5.31 -1.16 23.93
CA SER A 20 -4.58 -0.79 25.14
C SER A 20 -5.55 -0.58 26.30
N GLU A 21 -5.11 -0.93 27.50
CA GLU A 21 -5.88 -0.79 28.75
C GLU A 21 -5.90 0.67 29.26
N ALA A 22 -4.92 1.48 28.85
CA ALA A 22 -4.83 2.94 29.07
C ALA A 22 -4.52 3.68 27.75
N ASN A 23 -4.85 4.98 27.63
CA ASN A 23 -4.77 5.74 26.38
C ASN A 23 -3.43 5.53 25.65
N PRO A 24 -3.39 4.73 24.57
CA PRO A 24 -2.16 4.48 23.85
C PRO A 24 -1.87 5.72 23.02
N GLN A 25 -0.94 6.56 23.47
CA GLN A 25 -0.37 7.66 22.69
C GLN A 25 0.51 7.10 21.55
N VAL A 26 -0.08 6.23 20.73
CA VAL A 26 0.61 5.62 19.59
C VAL A 26 0.40 6.55 18.41
N TYR A 27 1.41 7.36 18.16
CA TYR A 27 1.53 8.16 16.94
C TYR A 27 1.88 7.20 15.80
N VAL A 28 0.89 6.88 14.96
CA VAL A 28 1.15 6.22 13.68
C VAL A 28 1.57 7.31 12.71
N GLU A 29 2.88 7.52 12.58
CA GLU A 29 3.44 8.42 11.57
C GLU A 29 3.26 7.78 10.19
N THR A 30 2.13 8.06 9.54
CA THR A 30 1.96 7.77 8.12
C THR A 30 2.66 8.86 7.31
N PRO A 31 3.61 8.52 6.42
CA PRO A 31 4.24 9.50 5.55
C PRO A 31 3.16 10.22 4.72
N LEU A 32 3.14 11.55 4.76
CA LEU A 32 2.15 12.39 4.07
C LEU A 32 2.21 12.22 2.53
N HIS A 33 3.39 11.86 2.00
CA HIS A 33 3.62 11.63 0.58
C HIS A 33 4.46 10.36 0.36
N PRO A 34 3.88 9.16 0.45
CA PRO A 34 4.61 7.94 0.16
C PRO A 34 4.80 7.82 -1.36
N GLU A 35 6.02 7.49 -1.79
CA GLU A 35 6.32 7.27 -3.20
C GLU A 35 5.59 6.01 -3.69
N LYS A 36 4.64 6.21 -4.62
CA LYS A 36 3.78 5.17 -5.15
C LYS A 36 4.18 4.82 -6.59
N LEU A 37 4.27 3.53 -6.85
CA LEU A 37 4.42 2.98 -8.19
C LEU A 37 3.05 2.47 -8.65
N THR A 38 2.48 3.13 -9.67
CA THR A 38 1.28 2.64 -10.33
C THR A 38 1.69 1.73 -11.49
N VAL A 39 1.12 0.52 -11.53
CA VAL A 39 1.27 -0.40 -12.66
C VAL A 39 -0.08 -0.80 -13.22
N TRP A 40 -0.09 -1.03 -14.52
CA TRP A 40 -1.19 -1.64 -15.24
C TRP A 40 -0.90 -3.12 -15.41
N CYS A 41 -1.87 -3.96 -15.03
CA CYS A 41 -1.80 -5.40 -15.22
C CYS A 41 -2.81 -5.84 -16.28
N ALA A 42 -2.34 -6.67 -17.22
CA ALA A 42 -3.17 -7.38 -18.17
C ALA A 42 -2.85 -8.89 -18.12
N LEU A 43 -3.90 -9.70 -18.03
CA LEU A 43 -3.81 -11.16 -18.07
C LEU A 43 -4.21 -11.65 -19.46
N TRP A 44 -3.46 -12.60 -20.00
CA TRP A 44 -3.81 -13.30 -21.23
C TRP A 44 -3.40 -14.76 -21.14
N ALA A 45 -3.81 -15.59 -22.11
CA ALA A 45 -3.59 -17.04 -22.06
C ALA A 45 -2.11 -17.45 -21.93
N GLY A 46 -1.19 -16.60 -22.38
CA GLY A 46 0.26 -16.85 -22.32
C GLY A 46 0.97 -16.24 -21.12
N GLY A 47 0.28 -15.51 -20.21
CA GLY A 47 0.90 -14.97 -19.00
C GLY A 47 0.36 -13.60 -18.55
N ILE A 48 1.23 -12.83 -17.90
CA ILE A 48 0.91 -11.56 -17.24
C ILE A 48 1.78 -10.46 -17.83
N LEU A 49 1.17 -9.37 -18.27
CA LEU A 49 1.85 -8.15 -18.69
C LEU A 49 1.74 -7.10 -17.57
N LEU A 50 2.88 -6.54 -17.16
CA LEU A 50 2.97 -5.45 -16.19
C LEU A 50 3.58 -4.23 -16.86
N GLN A 51 2.89 -3.09 -16.82
CA GLN A 51 3.39 -1.82 -17.34
C GLN A 51 3.41 -0.74 -16.27
N LYS A 52 4.59 -0.22 -15.94
CA LYS A 52 4.75 0.91 -15.02
C LYS A 52 4.35 2.22 -15.71
N ARG A 53 3.70 3.11 -14.97
CA ARG A 53 3.46 4.48 -15.41
C ARG A 53 4.74 5.31 -15.40
#